data_AF-L7FBE2-F1
#
_entry.id   AF-L7FBE2-F1
#
_cell.length_a   1.000
_cell.length_b   1.000
_cell.length_c   1.000
_cell.angle_alpha   90.00
_cell.angle_beta   90.00
_cell.angle_gamma   90.00
#
_symmetry.space_group_name_H-M   'P 1'
#
loop_
_entity.id
_entity.type
_entity.pdbx_description
1 polymer ?
#
loop_
_entity_poly.entity_id
_entity_poly.type
_entity_poly.pdbx_seq_one_letter_code
_entity_poly.pdbx_strand_id
1 'polypeptide(L)'
;MTNADTAGSAGTTGTQDGRRLRFALLNGLNMTNLGRRDQNIYGSIASLQALEDLVAEVGDAVGVDVTAFHSNHEGDLVDFLEANPHMDGYVINPGGLWAFGDPTRIALEETGRPFVEVHFANIFATGHLSTFTQSCDATVMGLRHHGYIGAVVALAASVRAPASN
;
A
#
# COMPACT_ATOMS: atom_id res chain seq x y z
N MET A 1 30.59 51.76 13.38
CA MET A 1 30.75 50.63 12.42
C MET A 1 31.30 49.45 13.19
N THR A 2 30.66 48.30 13.39
CA THR A 2 29.28 47.78 13.29
C THR A 2 29.44 46.34 13.79
N ASN A 3 28.65 46.00 14.82
CA ASN A 3 28.16 44.72 15.32
C ASN A 3 28.86 43.37 15.04
N ALA A 4 28.77 42.55 16.08
CA ALA A 4 29.11 41.14 16.17
C ALA A 4 28.39 40.24 15.15
N ASP A 5 29.05 39.14 14.76
CA ASP A 5 28.40 37.96 14.21
C ASP A 5 28.76 36.72 15.04
N THR A 6 27.83 36.40 15.94
CA THR A 6 27.63 35.09 16.55
C THR A 6 27.13 34.11 15.48
N ALA A 7 27.94 33.14 15.08
CA ALA A 7 27.47 31.98 14.32
C ALA A 7 26.78 30.99 15.27
N GLY A 8 25.49 31.21 15.50
CA GLY A 8 24.58 30.25 16.10
C GLY A 8 24.00 29.28 15.06
N SER A 9 24.03 28.00 15.43
CA SER A 9 23.04 26.95 15.12
C SER A 9 22.35 26.93 13.75
N ALA A 10 22.66 25.90 12.97
CA ALA A 10 21.64 25.15 12.24
C ALA A 10 21.63 23.72 12.79
N GLY A 11 21.03 23.58 13.98
CA GLY A 11 20.68 22.27 14.53
C GLY A 11 19.69 21.62 13.58
N THR A 12 20.00 20.40 13.16
CA THR A 12 19.22 19.59 12.23
C THR A 12 17.89 19.23 12.89
N THR A 13 16.85 20.04 12.70
CA THR A 13 15.48 19.69 13.04
C THR A 13 14.94 18.71 12.02
N GLY A 14 15.28 17.43 12.21
CA GLY A 14 14.59 16.31 11.62
C GLY A 14 14.34 15.31 12.73
N THR A 15 13.18 15.37 13.37
CA THR A 15 12.67 14.27 14.19
C THR A 15 12.39 13.10 13.25
N GLN A 16 13.44 12.32 12.94
CA GLN A 16 13.27 10.95 12.50
C GLN A 16 12.75 10.20 13.71
N ASP A 17 11.42 10.14 13.86
CA ASP A 17 10.80 9.19 14.77
C ASP A 17 11.27 7.80 14.30
N GLY A 18 12.22 7.21 15.03
CA GLY A 18 12.84 5.92 14.71
C GLY A 18 11.86 4.74 14.83
N ARG A 19 10.57 5.02 14.93
CA ARG A 19 9.47 4.05 14.93
C ARG A 19 9.32 3.45 13.54
N ARG A 20 9.29 2.11 13.50
CA ARG A 20 8.87 1.36 12.31
C ARG A 20 7.39 1.61 12.02
N LEU A 21 7.08 1.88 10.74
CA LEU A 21 5.70 1.98 10.28
C LEU A 21 5.06 0.59 10.22
N ARG A 22 3.74 0.52 10.30
CA ARG A 22 2.96 -0.72 10.16
C ARG A 22 2.03 -0.60 8.98
N PHE A 23 2.24 -1.39 7.94
CA PHE A 23 1.33 -1.42 6.79
C PHE A 23 0.60 -2.76 6.72
N ALA A 24 -0.61 -2.72 6.17
CA ALA A 24 -1.30 -3.93 5.77
C ALA A 24 -1.31 -4.07 4.24
N LEU A 25 -0.95 -5.26 3.76
CA LEU A 25 -1.13 -5.67 2.37
C LEU A 25 -2.41 -6.48 2.26
N LEU A 26 -3.45 -5.88 1.69
CA LEU A 26 -4.77 -6.47 1.53
C LEU A 26 -4.93 -7.05 0.13
N ASN A 27 -5.21 -8.35 0.06
CA ASN A 27 -5.45 -9.07 -1.19
C ASN A 27 -6.90 -9.55 -1.22
N GLY A 28 -7.70 -8.94 -2.08
CA GLY A 28 -9.10 -9.27 -2.24
C GLY A 28 -9.33 -10.53 -3.08
N LEU A 29 -10.54 -10.60 -3.64
CA LEU A 29 -11.09 -11.81 -4.23
C LEU A 29 -10.19 -12.41 -5.34
N ASN A 30 -10.09 -13.74 -5.33
CA ASN A 30 -9.49 -14.55 -6.38
C ASN A 30 -7.98 -14.34 -6.56
N MET A 31 -7.27 -13.90 -5.52
CA MET A 31 -5.81 -13.71 -5.56
C MET A 31 -5.01 -15.00 -5.30
N THR A 32 -5.59 -15.98 -4.62
CA THR A 32 -4.98 -17.33 -4.44
C THR A 32 -4.66 -18.05 -5.76
N ASN A 33 -5.34 -17.69 -6.85
CA ASN A 33 -5.11 -18.28 -8.18
C ASN A 33 -3.90 -17.68 -8.93
N LEU A 34 -3.14 -16.77 -8.33
CA LEU A 34 -2.02 -16.07 -8.98
C LEU A 34 -1.04 -17.00 -9.70
N GLY A 35 -0.66 -18.12 -9.07
CA GLY A 35 0.28 -19.10 -9.66
C GLY A 35 -0.30 -19.99 -10.77
N ARG A 36 -1.62 -20.00 -10.98
CA ARG A 36 -2.31 -20.82 -11.98
C ARG A 36 -2.75 -20.05 -13.21
N ARG A 37 -2.61 -18.72 -13.20
CA ARG A 37 -2.99 -17.86 -14.32
C ARG A 37 -1.89 -17.78 -15.37
N ASP A 38 -2.25 -17.34 -16.57
CA ASP A 38 -1.32 -17.16 -17.69
C ASP A 38 -0.11 -16.33 -17.24
N GLN A 39 1.06 -16.96 -17.20
CA GLN A 39 2.31 -16.35 -16.77
C GLN A 39 2.66 -15.13 -17.63
N ASN A 40 2.19 -15.10 -18.88
CA ASN A 40 2.35 -13.94 -19.76
C ASN A 40 1.66 -12.69 -19.20
N ILE A 41 0.64 -12.81 -18.34
CA ILE A 41 -0.09 -11.68 -17.73
C ILE A 41 0.36 -11.41 -16.28
N TYR A 42 0.75 -12.45 -15.51
CA TYR A 42 1.03 -12.31 -14.07
C TYR A 42 2.51 -12.39 -13.67
N GLY A 43 3.41 -12.82 -14.55
CA GLY A 43 4.86 -12.77 -14.36
C GLY A 43 5.44 -13.99 -13.63
N SER A 44 6.63 -13.83 -13.03
CA SER A 44 7.44 -14.90 -12.43
C SER A 44 7.08 -15.26 -10.98
N ILE A 45 6.20 -14.51 -10.33
CA ILE A 45 5.78 -14.81 -8.95
C ILE A 45 4.90 -16.06 -8.93
N ALA A 46 5.35 -17.07 -8.20
CA ALA A 46 4.78 -18.42 -8.24
C ALA A 46 3.49 -18.60 -7.40
N SER A 47 3.24 -17.73 -6.42
CA SER A 47 2.10 -17.85 -5.51
C SER A 47 1.77 -16.51 -4.84
N LEU A 48 0.61 -16.44 -4.19
CA LEU A 48 0.26 -15.30 -3.35
C LEU A 48 1.24 -15.16 -2.16
N GLN A 49 1.59 -16.27 -1.50
CA GLN A 49 2.58 -16.26 -0.43
C GLN A 49 3.92 -15.66 -0.88
N ALA A 50 4.42 -16.04 -2.08
CA ALA A 50 5.67 -15.50 -2.60
C ALA A 50 5.60 -13.99 -2.88
N LEU A 51 4.41 -13.46 -3.22
CA LEU A 51 4.19 -12.03 -3.32
C LEU A 51 4.24 -11.36 -1.95
N GLU A 52 3.55 -11.93 -0.96
CA GLU A 52 3.47 -11.42 0.40
C GLU A 52 4.86 -11.38 1.06
N ASP A 53 5.64 -12.45 0.92
CA ASP A 53 7.02 -12.54 1.41
C ASP A 53 7.92 -11.48 0.78
N LEU A 54 7.81 -11.28 -0.54
CA LEU A 54 8.57 -10.25 -1.27
C LEU A 54 8.21 -8.84 -0.77
N VAL A 55 6.92 -8.57 -0.56
CA VAL A 55 6.47 -7.25 -0.08
C VAL A 55 6.91 -7.02 1.37
N ALA A 56 6.90 -8.06 2.21
CA ALA A 56 7.43 -8.00 3.56
C ALA A 56 8.94 -7.71 3.58
N GLU A 57 9.74 -8.40 2.75
CA GLU A 57 11.18 -8.16 2.61
C GLU A 57 11.47 -6.70 2.19
N VAL A 58 10.74 -6.20 1.20
CA VAL A 58 10.88 -4.81 0.74
C VAL A 58 10.46 -3.82 1.83
N GLY A 59 9.36 -4.11 2.54
CA GLY A 59 8.90 -3.32 3.68
C GLY A 59 9.99 -3.21 4.76
N ASP A 60 10.59 -4.35 5.11
CA ASP A 60 11.67 -4.42 6.08
C ASP A 60 12.86 -3.55 5.69
N ALA A 61 13.25 -3.60 4.42
CA ALA A 61 14.34 -2.79 3.87
C ALA A 61 14.07 -1.27 3.95
N VAL A 62 12.81 -0.85 3.97
CA VAL A 62 12.41 0.57 4.13
C VAL A 62 11.88 0.92 5.52
N GLY A 63 12.01 0.02 6.51
CA GLY A 63 11.59 0.27 7.90
C GLY A 63 10.07 0.25 8.12
N VAL A 64 9.36 -0.61 7.38
CA VAL A 64 7.93 -0.88 7.47
C VAL A 64 7.74 -2.35 7.86
N ASP A 65 6.96 -2.62 8.89
CA ASP A 65 6.44 -3.96 9.19
C ASP A 65 5.16 -4.17 8.36
N VAL A 66 5.15 -5.17 7.48
CA VAL A 66 4.02 -5.43 6.57
C VAL A 66 3.26 -6.68 7.04
N THR A 67 1.99 -6.50 7.39
CA THR A 67 1.07 -7.60 7.65
C THR A 67 0.25 -7.89 6.40
N ALA A 68 0.45 -9.06 5.79
CA ALA A 68 -0.38 -9.48 4.66
C ALA A 68 -1.68 -10.13 5.13
N PHE A 69 -2.77 -9.85 4.42
CA PHE A 69 -4.07 -10.45 4.66
C PHE A 69 -4.81 -10.66 3.34
N HIS A 70 -5.42 -11.84 3.18
CA HIS A 70 -6.18 -12.19 1.99
C HIS A 70 -7.53 -12.79 2.39
N SER A 71 -8.60 -12.38 1.69
CA SER A 71 -9.85 -13.13 1.72
C SER A 71 -10.62 -13.09 0.38
N ASN A 72 -11.39 -14.15 0.15
CA ASN A 72 -12.42 -14.21 -0.88
C ASN A 72 -13.79 -13.72 -0.39
N HIS A 73 -13.90 -13.37 0.89
CA HIS A 73 -15.11 -12.83 1.51
C HIS A 73 -14.85 -11.37 1.85
N GLU A 74 -15.69 -10.47 1.34
CA GLU A 74 -15.50 -9.04 1.54
C GLU A 74 -15.54 -8.65 3.02
N GLY A 75 -16.47 -9.25 3.78
CA GLY A 75 -16.60 -9.00 5.21
C GLY A 75 -15.30 -9.23 5.98
N ASP A 76 -14.54 -10.26 5.64
CA ASP A 76 -13.27 -10.54 6.32
C ASP A 76 -12.23 -9.43 6.14
N LEU A 77 -12.24 -8.72 5.00
CA LEU A 77 -11.36 -7.57 4.77
C LEU A 77 -11.77 -6.38 5.65
N VAL A 78 -13.08 -6.15 5.78
CA VAL A 78 -13.64 -5.12 6.67
C VAL A 78 -13.32 -5.44 8.13
N ASP A 79 -13.59 -6.68 8.56
CA ASP A 79 -13.28 -7.15 9.91
C ASP A 79 -11.78 -7.03 10.23
N PHE A 80 -10.91 -7.31 9.26
CA PHE A 80 -9.48 -7.10 9.41
C PHE A 80 -9.13 -5.63 9.64
N LEU A 81 -9.73 -4.72 8.88
CA LEU A 81 -9.51 -3.27 9.04
C LEU A 81 -9.95 -2.80 10.43
N GLU A 82 -11.14 -3.21 10.88
CA GLU A 82 -11.68 -2.86 12.20
C GLU A 82 -10.83 -3.43 13.35
N ALA A 83 -10.30 -4.64 13.19
CA ALA A 83 -9.45 -5.29 14.20
C ALA A 83 -8.03 -4.70 14.27
N ASN A 84 -7.59 -3.97 13.24
CA ASN A 84 -6.22 -3.44 13.13
C ASN A 84 -6.17 -1.89 12.99
N PRO A 85 -6.75 -1.12 13.93
CA PRO A 85 -6.85 0.35 13.83
C PRO A 85 -5.50 1.08 13.97
N HIS A 86 -4.42 0.33 14.19
CA HIS A 86 -3.08 0.83 14.50
C HIS A 86 -2.14 0.82 13.28
N MET A 87 -2.65 0.48 12.09
CA MET A 87 -1.89 0.59 10.84
C MET A 87 -1.61 2.06 10.51
N ASP A 88 -0.46 2.31 9.90
CA ASP A 88 -0.02 3.61 9.41
C ASP A 88 -0.37 3.83 7.92
N GLY A 89 -0.73 2.76 7.19
CA GLY A 89 -1.12 2.82 5.77
C GLY A 89 -1.43 1.44 5.18
N TYR A 90 -2.01 1.42 3.98
CA TYR A 90 -2.48 0.20 3.32
C TYR A 90 -2.01 0.08 1.87
N VAL A 91 -1.72 -1.13 1.44
CA VAL A 91 -1.59 -1.48 0.01
C VAL A 91 -2.68 -2.49 -0.28
N ILE A 92 -3.55 -2.21 -1.24
CA ILE A 92 -4.69 -3.09 -1.56
C ILE A 92 -4.67 -3.50 -3.03
N ASN A 93 -4.70 -4.80 -3.29
CA ASN A 93 -5.23 -5.32 -4.54
C ASN A 93 -6.66 -5.78 -4.32
N PRO A 94 -7.68 -5.07 -4.83
CA PRO A 94 -9.08 -5.46 -4.67
C PRO A 94 -9.41 -6.85 -5.25
N GLY A 95 -8.59 -7.35 -6.17
CA GLY A 95 -8.92 -8.57 -6.91
C GLY A 95 -10.27 -8.39 -7.61
N GLY A 96 -11.20 -9.33 -7.45
CA GLY A 96 -12.55 -9.19 -7.99
C GLY A 96 -13.37 -8.01 -7.45
N LEU A 97 -12.97 -7.42 -6.32
CA LEU A 97 -13.71 -6.32 -5.68
C LEU A 97 -13.58 -4.99 -6.40
N TRP A 98 -12.68 -4.85 -7.38
CA TRP A 98 -12.46 -3.56 -8.05
C TRP A 98 -13.78 -2.94 -8.57
N ALA A 99 -14.77 -3.77 -8.92
CA ALA A 99 -16.05 -3.36 -9.50
C ALA A 99 -17.16 -3.07 -8.48
N PHE A 100 -17.11 -3.63 -7.27
CA PHE A 100 -18.25 -3.61 -6.33
C PHE A 100 -17.83 -3.61 -4.85
N GLY A 101 -16.54 -3.47 -4.54
CA GLY A 101 -16.01 -3.50 -3.18
C GLY A 101 -16.16 -2.18 -2.41
N ASP A 102 -17.29 -1.49 -2.58
CA ASP A 102 -17.56 -0.24 -1.88
C ASP A 102 -17.51 -0.38 -0.35
N PRO A 103 -18.04 -1.46 0.27
CA PRO A 103 -17.88 -1.66 1.71
C PRO A 103 -16.42 -1.68 2.17
N THR A 104 -15.55 -2.43 1.48
CA THR A 104 -14.10 -2.46 1.81
C THR A 104 -13.44 -1.09 1.58
N ARG A 105 -13.80 -0.40 0.49
CA ARG A 105 -13.30 0.95 0.18
C ARG A 105 -13.68 1.96 1.26
N ILE A 106 -14.94 1.95 1.70
CA ILE A 106 -15.43 2.83 2.77
C ILE A 106 -14.72 2.51 4.08
N ALA A 107 -14.56 1.23 4.44
CA ALA A 107 -13.81 0.84 5.63
C ALA A 107 -12.36 1.35 5.60
N LEU A 108 -11.69 1.35 4.44
CA LEU A 108 -10.37 1.96 4.26
C LEU A 108 -10.40 3.48 4.48
N GLU A 109 -11.37 4.20 3.90
CA GLU A 109 -11.54 5.65 4.10
C GLU A 109 -11.72 5.99 5.58
N GLU A 110 -12.52 5.21 6.31
CA GLU A 110 -12.82 5.41 7.72
C GLU A 110 -11.59 5.26 8.64
N THR A 111 -10.55 4.55 8.19
CA THR A 111 -9.27 4.48 8.93
C THR A 111 -8.57 5.84 9.01
N GLY A 112 -8.83 6.75 8.07
CA GLY A 112 -8.12 8.02 7.93
C GLY A 112 -6.62 7.85 7.63
N ARG A 113 -6.20 6.68 7.13
CA ARG A 113 -4.81 6.40 6.74
C ARG A 113 -4.68 6.34 5.23
N PRO A 114 -3.50 6.68 4.69
CA PRO A 114 -3.28 6.62 3.26
C PRO A 114 -3.26 5.17 2.76
N PHE A 115 -3.76 4.96 1.54
CA PHE A 115 -3.70 3.67 0.89
C PHE A 115 -3.43 3.75 -0.61
N VAL A 116 -2.70 2.74 -1.11
CA VAL A 116 -2.36 2.59 -2.53
C VAL A 116 -3.10 1.39 -3.09
N GLU A 117 -3.88 1.63 -4.15
CA GLU A 117 -4.51 0.58 -4.93
C GLU A 117 -3.51 -0.01 -5.93
N VAL A 118 -3.37 -1.34 -5.97
CA VAL A 118 -2.43 -2.03 -6.87
C VAL A 118 -3.10 -3.13 -7.68
N HIS A 119 -2.74 -3.21 -8.96
CA HIS A 119 -3.22 -4.24 -9.90
C HIS A 119 -2.07 -4.87 -10.65
N PHE A 120 -2.11 -6.21 -10.79
CA PHE A 120 -1.14 -6.92 -11.61
C PHE A 120 -1.21 -6.47 -13.08
N ALA A 121 -2.42 -6.41 -13.63
CA ALA A 121 -2.70 -6.01 -14.99
C ALA A 121 -3.10 -4.53 -15.06
N ASN A 122 -3.02 -3.94 -16.25
CA ASN A 122 -3.61 -2.64 -16.53
C ASN A 122 -5.11 -2.84 -16.80
N ILE A 123 -5.94 -2.77 -15.75
CA ILE A 123 -7.39 -2.94 -15.90
C ILE A 123 -8.02 -1.78 -16.70
N PHE A 124 -7.43 -0.59 -16.65
CA PHE A 124 -7.88 0.57 -17.43
C PHE A 124 -7.76 0.36 -18.94
N ALA A 125 -6.71 -0.33 -19.40
CA ALA A 125 -6.56 -0.70 -20.82
C ALA A 125 -7.69 -1.59 -21.35
N THR A 126 -8.44 -2.25 -20.44
CA THR A 126 -9.60 -3.07 -20.77
C THR A 126 -10.94 -2.37 -20.55
N GLY A 127 -10.92 -1.05 -20.26
CA GLY A 127 -12.12 -0.23 -20.05
C GLY A 127 -12.73 -0.36 -18.66
N HIS A 128 -12.05 -1.00 -17.71
CA HIS A 128 -12.51 -1.13 -16.33
C HIS A 128 -11.97 0.02 -15.47
N LEU A 129 -12.84 0.58 -14.64
CA LEU A 129 -12.50 1.58 -13.61
C LEU A 129 -12.80 0.98 -12.25
N SER A 130 -11.85 1.07 -11.31
CA SER A 130 -12.11 0.59 -9.96
C SER A 130 -12.88 1.62 -9.14
N THR A 131 -13.79 1.13 -8.30
CA THR A 131 -14.42 1.95 -7.26
C THR A 131 -13.39 2.51 -6.27
N PHE A 132 -12.31 1.77 -5.98
CA PHE A 132 -11.25 2.17 -5.05
C PHE A 132 -10.44 3.38 -5.52
N THR A 133 -10.31 3.57 -6.84
CA THR A 133 -9.52 4.64 -7.45
C THR A 133 -9.98 6.04 -7.05
N GLN A 134 -11.25 6.18 -6.64
CA GLN A 134 -11.80 7.46 -6.20
C GLN A 134 -11.33 7.90 -4.81
N SER A 135 -10.80 6.95 -4.02
CA SER A 135 -10.54 7.11 -2.59
C SER A 135 -9.08 6.91 -2.22
N CYS A 136 -8.31 6.16 -3.02
CA CYS A 136 -6.90 5.89 -2.76
C CYS A 136 -6.01 7.11 -3.05
N ASP A 137 -4.89 7.23 -2.34
CA ASP A 137 -3.87 8.26 -2.58
C ASP A 137 -3.15 8.07 -3.91
N ALA A 138 -3.01 6.82 -4.35
CA ALA A 138 -2.39 6.48 -5.62
C ALA A 138 -2.88 5.12 -6.13
N THR A 139 -2.78 4.94 -7.44
CA THR A 139 -3.05 3.65 -8.09
C THR A 139 -1.85 3.21 -8.92
N VAL A 140 -1.48 1.94 -8.82
CA VAL A 140 -0.41 1.32 -9.62
C VAL A 140 -0.98 0.12 -10.37
N MET A 141 -0.91 0.12 -11.70
CA MET A 141 -1.47 -0.96 -12.52
C MET A 141 -0.49 -1.42 -13.60
N GLY A 142 -0.53 -2.71 -13.93
CA GLY A 142 0.16 -3.27 -15.10
C GLY A 142 1.65 -3.58 -14.89
N LEU A 143 2.20 -3.25 -13.73
CA LEU A 143 3.61 -3.55 -13.37
C LEU A 143 3.77 -4.88 -12.63
N ARG A 144 2.71 -5.69 -12.54
CA ARG A 144 2.73 -6.99 -11.85
C ARG A 144 3.21 -6.83 -10.40
N HIS A 145 4.07 -7.72 -9.92
CA HIS A 145 4.62 -7.67 -8.57
C HIS A 145 5.49 -6.42 -8.31
N HIS A 146 6.13 -5.84 -9.33
CA HIS A 146 6.89 -4.61 -9.15
C HIS A 146 6.01 -3.43 -8.73
N GLY A 147 4.71 -3.46 -9.07
CA GLY A 147 3.77 -2.45 -8.60
C GLY A 147 3.60 -2.44 -7.07
N TYR A 148 3.68 -3.61 -6.43
CA TYR A 148 3.59 -3.74 -4.97
C TYR A 148 4.85 -3.21 -4.29
N ILE A 149 6.02 -3.52 -4.86
CA ILE A 149 7.31 -2.98 -4.41
C ILE A 149 7.26 -1.45 -4.44
N GLY A 150 6.88 -0.88 -5.59
CA GLY A 150 6.76 0.56 -5.76
C GLY A 150 5.76 1.19 -4.80
N ALA A 151 4.61 0.55 -4.60
CA ALA A 151 3.57 1.02 -3.69
C ALA A 151 4.06 1.09 -2.24
N VAL A 152 4.69 0.04 -1.70
CA VAL A 152 5.20 0.05 -0.31
C VAL A 152 6.28 1.11 -0.12
N VAL A 153 7.25 1.19 -1.04
CA VAL A 153 8.35 2.16 -0.95
C VAL A 153 7.82 3.60 -1.03
N ALA A 154 6.94 3.88 -1.99
CA ALA A 154 6.40 5.22 -2.19
C ALA A 154 5.47 5.64 -1.03
N LEU A 155 4.61 4.73 -0.55
CA LEU A 155 3.74 4.99 0.58
C LEU A 155 4.54 5.25 1.87
N ALA A 156 5.60 4.48 2.11
CA ALA A 156 6.48 4.70 3.27
C ALA A 156 7.16 6.08 3.23
N ALA A 157 7.61 6.51 2.04
CA ALA A 157 8.16 7.84 1.86
C ALA A 157 7.11 8.94 2.06
N SER A 158 5.89 8.74 1.55
CA SER A 158 4.76 9.67 1.68
C SER A 158 4.32 9.84 3.13
N VAL A 159 4.15 8.75 3.89
CA VAL A 159 3.75 8.79 5.32
C VAL A 159 4.80 9.51 6.19
N ARG A 160 6.08 9.41 5.82
CA ARG A 160 7.18 10.09 6.53
C ARG A 160 7.39 11.53 6.10
N ALA A 161 6.86 11.92 4.94
CA ALA A 161 6.98 13.28 4.48
C ALA A 161 6.20 14.20 5.45
N PRO A 162 6.76 15.36 5.83
CA PRO A 162 5.98 16.34 6.57
C PRO A 162 4.76 16.71 5.73
N ALA A 163 3.60 16.85 6.37
CA ALA A 163 2.39 17.31 5.68
C ALA A 163 2.71 18.58 4.90
N SER A 164 2.57 18.53 3.58
CA SER A 164 2.73 19.69 2.72
C SER A 164 1.60 20.67 3.05
N ASN A 165 1.97 21.83 3.58
CA ASN A 165 1.11 22.99 3.80
C ASN A 165 0.44 23.46 2.50
#